data_AF-A0A412YJV9-F1
#
_entry.id   AF-A0A412YJV9-F1
#
_cell.length_a   1.000
_cell.length_b   1.000
_cell.length_c   1.000
_cell.angle_alpha   90.00
_cell.angle_beta   90.00
_cell.angle_gamma   90.00
#
_symmetry.space_group_name_H-M   'P 1'
#
loop_
_entity.id
_entity.type
_entity.pdbx_description
1 polymer ?
#
loop_
_entity_poly.entity_id
_entity_poly.type
_entity_poly.pdbx_seq_one_letter_code
_entity_poly.pdbx_strand_id
1 'polypeptide(L)'
;MNKGEKIKVYFKMDGRCYGLFNVIQMGKDGIVDLKITDYYNGMVIVSKNSNDEKGYLTEEEIDRSRFIYRAEMSYHNDGSFLHKIKDGIKPEYSNPYGQGERWTATNSIEDFQPILNIAIRRMETYNKSSVHPILKNKEIAYICKNDDLFEKNGTYLIILYIRNKKIPLNRYTRKELYSDIITELNKELDLCIFIQRHQYTKPKPYYSKGWKSMVTPYLNNSINFCNRESSKDEMKEKFGDAIFGSITNRFLMAMTDGEFINLSEDKLQLIDEVDILYKGHEGKMPVSKPVFIKLALNFLGNKLVEFNTLSSTIKQVLLKQWNKEVEARVQNEQNSHK
;
A
#
# COMPACT_ATOMS: atom_id res chain seq x y z
N MET A 1 14.28 -12.20 2.40
CA MET A 1 13.73 -13.33 1.61
C MET A 1 14.84 -14.25 1.12
N ASN A 2 14.60 -15.55 1.13
CA ASN A 2 15.47 -16.60 0.59
C ASN A 2 15.14 -16.92 -0.87
N LYS A 3 16.09 -17.53 -1.58
CA LYS A 3 15.92 -17.93 -2.97
C LYS A 3 14.72 -18.86 -3.16
N GLY A 4 13.85 -18.50 -4.10
CA GLY A 4 12.67 -19.27 -4.48
C GLY A 4 11.48 -19.11 -3.53
N GLU A 5 11.59 -18.29 -2.47
CA GLU A 5 10.41 -17.91 -1.69
C GLU A 5 9.46 -17.10 -2.56
N LYS A 6 8.17 -17.36 -2.36
CA LYS A 6 7.09 -16.72 -3.11
C LYS A 6 6.07 -16.13 -2.14
N ILE A 7 5.83 -14.84 -2.27
CA ILE A 7 4.79 -14.15 -1.52
C ILE A 7 3.59 -13.94 -2.44
N LYS A 8 2.44 -14.45 -2.02
CA LYS A 8 1.16 -14.17 -2.67
C LYS A 8 0.52 -12.98 -1.96
N VAL A 9 0.29 -11.91 -2.69
CA VAL A 9 -0.27 -10.67 -2.15
C VAL A 9 -1.78 -10.65 -2.42
N TYR A 10 -2.54 -10.36 -1.38
CA TYR A 10 -4.00 -10.30 -1.41
C TYR A 10 -4.50 -8.98 -0.80
N PHE A 11 -5.71 -8.57 -1.18
CA PHE A 11 -6.53 -7.69 -0.34
C PHE A 11 -7.68 -8.49 0.28
N LYS A 12 -8.13 -8.06 1.45
CA LYS A 12 -9.32 -8.61 2.10
C LYS A 12 -10.49 -7.64 1.92
N MET A 13 -11.63 -8.18 1.50
CA MET A 13 -12.90 -7.48 1.36
C MET A 13 -14.02 -8.45 1.71
N ASP A 14 -14.98 -8.01 2.54
CA ASP A 14 -16.14 -8.81 2.96
C ASP A 14 -15.76 -10.20 3.49
N GLY A 15 -14.71 -10.27 4.32
CA GLY A 15 -14.25 -11.53 4.90
C GLY A 15 -13.51 -12.47 3.95
N ARG A 16 -13.30 -12.08 2.68
CA ARG A 16 -12.66 -12.92 1.65
C ARG A 16 -11.37 -12.28 1.14
N CYS A 17 -10.41 -13.13 0.78
CA CYS A 17 -9.12 -12.73 0.20
C CYS A 17 -9.19 -12.82 -1.33
N TYR A 18 -8.82 -11.73 -1.99
CA TYR A 18 -8.74 -11.60 -3.44
C TYR A 18 -7.27 -11.40 -3.84
N GLY A 19 -6.77 -12.19 -4.79
CA GLY A 19 -5.37 -12.11 -5.22
C GLY A 19 -5.08 -10.81 -5.95
N LEU A 20 -3.89 -10.24 -5.72
CA LEU A 20 -3.39 -9.08 -6.46
C LEU A 20 -2.28 -9.50 -7.44
N PHE A 21 -1.22 -10.08 -6.90
CA PHE A 21 -0.05 -10.56 -7.64
C PHE A 21 0.80 -11.46 -6.74
N ASN A 22 1.81 -12.08 -7.33
CA ASN A 22 2.82 -12.84 -6.61
C ASN A 22 4.20 -12.19 -6.78
N VAL A 23 5.01 -12.20 -5.72
CA VAL A 23 6.42 -11.78 -5.75
C VAL A 23 7.30 -12.99 -5.44
N ILE A 24 8.33 -13.20 -6.26
CA ILE A 24 9.26 -14.32 -6.15
C ILE A 24 10.67 -13.76 -6.05
N GLN A 25 11.42 -14.22 -5.03
CA GLN A 25 12.85 -13.92 -4.91
C GLN A 25 13.64 -14.89 -5.82
N MET A 26 14.20 -14.38 -6.90
CA MET A 26 14.99 -15.12 -7.89
C MET A 26 16.47 -15.19 -7.51
N GLY A 27 16.94 -14.18 -6.77
CA GLY A 27 18.33 -14.01 -6.39
C GLY A 27 18.82 -15.08 -5.42
N LYS A 28 20.14 -15.18 -5.26
CA LYS A 28 20.72 -15.93 -4.13
C LYS A 28 20.35 -15.25 -2.82
N ASP A 29 20.45 -15.97 -1.70
CA ASP A 29 20.10 -15.43 -0.39
C ASP A 29 20.84 -14.11 -0.12
N GLY A 30 20.09 -13.06 0.24
CA GLY A 30 20.58 -11.70 0.46
C GLY A 30 20.74 -10.83 -0.80
N ILE A 31 20.75 -11.41 -2.01
CA ILE A 31 20.77 -10.67 -3.28
C ILE A 31 19.33 -10.43 -3.73
N VAL A 32 18.94 -9.16 -3.83
CA VAL A 32 17.58 -8.79 -4.25
C VAL A 32 17.47 -8.92 -5.78
N ASP A 33 16.63 -9.85 -6.24
CA ASP A 33 16.27 -10.00 -7.64
C ASP A 33 14.83 -10.50 -7.69
N LEU A 34 13.90 -9.60 -8.03
CA LEU A 34 12.49 -9.82 -7.83
C LEU A 34 11.79 -10.12 -9.14
N LYS A 35 10.94 -11.13 -9.13
CA LYS A 35 9.97 -11.38 -10.20
C LYS A 35 8.56 -11.24 -9.66
N ILE A 36 7.76 -10.43 -10.33
CA ILE A 36 6.34 -10.21 -10.05
C ILE A 36 5.51 -10.88 -11.16
N THR A 37 4.51 -11.65 -10.77
CA THR A 37 3.76 -12.55 -11.65
C THR A 37 2.30 -12.68 -11.22
N ASP A 38 1.52 -13.41 -12.02
CA ASP A 38 0.14 -13.82 -11.70
C ASP A 38 -0.74 -12.62 -11.32
N TYR A 39 -0.70 -11.57 -12.13
CA TYR A 39 -1.54 -10.38 -11.96
C TYR A 39 -3.00 -10.75 -12.16
N TYR A 40 -3.79 -10.67 -11.10
CA TYR A 40 -5.21 -11.02 -11.17
C TYR A 40 -5.99 -9.87 -11.81
N ASN A 41 -6.57 -10.13 -12.98
CA ASN A 41 -7.39 -9.17 -13.75
C ASN A 41 -6.67 -7.84 -14.07
N GLY A 42 -5.35 -7.84 -14.18
CA GLY A 42 -4.57 -6.73 -14.73
C GLY A 42 -4.05 -7.08 -16.12
N MET A 43 -3.95 -6.08 -17.00
CA MET A 43 -3.29 -6.21 -18.30
C MET A 43 -2.22 -5.14 -18.47
N VAL A 44 -1.18 -5.42 -19.25
CA VAL A 44 -0.23 -4.38 -19.69
C VAL A 44 -0.74 -3.80 -21.00
N ILE A 45 -0.76 -2.47 -21.10
CA ILE A 45 -1.18 -1.76 -22.31
C ILE A 45 0.05 -1.02 -22.86
N VAL A 46 0.49 -1.39 -24.05
CA VAL A 46 1.63 -0.75 -24.73
C VAL A 46 1.09 0.07 -25.89
N SER A 47 1.24 1.40 -25.85
CA SER A 47 0.80 2.32 -26.91
C SER A 47 1.92 3.29 -27.29
N LYS A 48 1.87 3.88 -28.49
CA LYS A 48 2.86 4.88 -28.95
C LYS A 48 2.84 6.19 -28.14
N ASN A 49 1.70 6.52 -27.51
CA ASN A 49 1.55 7.65 -26.59
C ASN A 49 1.48 7.11 -25.16
N SER A 50 2.63 6.64 -24.68
CA SER A 50 2.81 5.80 -23.49
C SER A 50 2.49 6.46 -22.15
N ASN A 51 2.12 7.74 -22.13
CA ASN A 51 1.87 8.51 -20.90
C ASN A 51 0.39 8.68 -20.56
N ASP A 52 -0.52 8.18 -21.41
CA ASP A 52 -1.96 8.31 -21.14
C ASP A 52 -2.46 7.16 -20.25
N GLU A 53 -2.36 7.34 -18.93
CA GLU A 53 -2.84 6.40 -17.91
C GLU A 53 -4.37 6.42 -17.70
N LYS A 54 -5.15 6.97 -18.64
CA LYS A 54 -6.62 7.04 -18.54
C LYS A 54 -7.28 5.65 -18.41
N GLY A 55 -6.62 4.59 -18.87
CA GLY A 55 -7.07 3.20 -18.69
C GLY A 55 -8.30 2.81 -19.51
N TYR A 56 -8.67 3.63 -20.51
CA TYR A 56 -9.63 3.32 -21.56
C TYR A 56 -9.04 3.82 -22.89
N LEU A 57 -9.44 3.21 -24.00
CA LEU A 57 -8.92 3.55 -25.33
C LEU A 57 -10.07 3.68 -26.33
N THR A 58 -9.96 4.64 -27.26
CA THR A 58 -10.82 4.72 -28.44
C THR A 58 -10.47 3.63 -29.46
N GLU A 59 -11.32 3.41 -30.46
CA GLU A 59 -11.08 2.46 -31.56
C GLU A 59 -9.71 2.70 -32.24
N GLU A 60 -9.40 3.96 -32.60
CA GLU A 60 -8.11 4.31 -33.20
C GLU A 60 -6.91 4.09 -32.26
N GLU A 61 -7.11 4.19 -30.95
CA GLU A 61 -6.07 3.93 -29.96
C GLU A 61 -5.86 2.44 -29.74
N ILE A 62 -6.93 1.64 -29.76
CA ILE A 62 -6.89 0.18 -29.69
C ILE A 62 -6.10 -0.37 -30.88
N ASP A 63 -6.38 0.10 -32.10
CA ASP A 63 -5.69 -0.33 -33.33
C ASP A 63 -4.18 -0.06 -33.31
N ARG A 64 -3.74 0.89 -32.48
CA ARG A 64 -2.33 1.29 -32.32
C ARG A 64 -1.69 0.73 -31.05
N SER A 65 -2.43 -0.03 -30.26
CA SER A 65 -1.99 -0.54 -28.96
C SER A 65 -1.84 -2.05 -28.97
N ARG A 66 -0.93 -2.54 -28.12
CA ARG A 66 -0.79 -3.96 -27.82
C ARG A 66 -1.29 -4.24 -26.41
N PHE A 67 -2.22 -5.16 -26.29
CA PHE A 67 -2.75 -5.65 -25.01
C PHE A 67 -2.04 -6.93 -24.63
N ILE A 68 -1.53 -6.99 -23.41
CA ILE A 68 -0.79 -8.14 -22.90
C ILE A 68 -1.50 -8.68 -21.66
N TYR A 69 -1.93 -9.94 -21.75
CA TYR A 69 -2.72 -10.60 -20.70
C TYR A 69 -1.86 -11.48 -19.79
N ARG A 70 -0.73 -11.99 -20.31
CA ARG A 70 0.20 -12.85 -19.55
C ARG A 70 1.58 -12.21 -19.53
N ALA A 71 1.79 -11.34 -18.55
CA ALA A 71 3.07 -10.68 -18.29
C ALA A 71 3.74 -11.23 -17.02
N GLU A 72 5.06 -11.27 -17.02
CA GLU A 72 5.89 -11.22 -15.80
C GLU A 72 6.75 -9.97 -15.86
N MET A 73 6.91 -9.30 -14.72
CA MET A 73 7.80 -8.15 -14.58
C MET A 73 8.89 -8.48 -13.58
N SER A 74 10.14 -8.10 -13.84
CA SER A 74 11.22 -8.26 -12.88
C SER A 74 12.06 -7.03 -12.72
N TYR A 75 12.67 -6.93 -11.54
CA TYR A 75 13.64 -5.91 -11.16
C TYR A 75 14.85 -6.61 -10.56
N HIS A 76 16.00 -6.44 -11.22
CA HIS A 76 17.21 -7.20 -10.95
C HIS A 76 18.20 -6.44 -10.07
N ASN A 77 19.16 -7.16 -9.50
CA ASN A 77 20.15 -6.60 -8.58
C ASN A 77 20.97 -5.43 -9.18
N ASP A 78 21.19 -5.46 -10.50
CA ASP A 78 21.95 -4.46 -11.24
C ASP A 78 21.10 -3.24 -11.65
N GLY A 79 19.84 -3.21 -11.25
CA GLY A 79 18.90 -2.14 -11.54
C GLY A 79 18.18 -2.25 -12.87
N SER A 80 18.38 -3.35 -13.61
CA SER A 80 17.65 -3.60 -14.85
C SER A 80 16.22 -4.06 -14.59
N PHE A 81 15.34 -3.72 -15.54
CA PHE A 81 13.95 -4.13 -15.57
C PHE A 81 13.71 -5.03 -16.79
N LEU A 82 12.89 -6.06 -16.60
CA LEU A 82 12.57 -6.98 -17.67
C LEU A 82 11.08 -7.31 -17.66
N HIS A 83 10.47 -7.13 -18.82
CA HIS A 83 9.15 -7.59 -19.14
C HIS A 83 9.25 -8.90 -19.90
N LYS A 84 8.56 -9.94 -19.43
CA LYS A 84 8.37 -11.20 -20.16
C LYS A 84 6.92 -11.39 -20.54
N ILE A 85 6.63 -11.39 -21.84
CA ILE A 85 5.30 -11.56 -22.40
C ILE A 85 5.11 -13.01 -22.80
N LYS A 86 3.98 -13.62 -22.42
CA LYS A 86 3.67 -15.06 -22.61
C LYS A 86 2.37 -15.31 -23.37
N ASP A 87 1.89 -14.33 -24.13
CA ASP A 87 0.66 -14.47 -24.90
C ASP A 87 0.87 -15.30 -26.19
N GLY A 88 2.09 -15.30 -26.74
CA GLY A 88 2.45 -16.08 -27.92
C GLY A 88 3.01 -17.47 -27.61
N ILE A 89 3.32 -18.22 -28.69
CA ILE A 89 3.94 -19.56 -28.62
C ILE A 89 5.31 -19.51 -27.94
N LYS A 90 6.09 -18.46 -28.22
CA LYS A 90 7.38 -18.20 -27.61
C LYS A 90 7.30 -16.96 -26.73
N PRO A 91 7.90 -16.97 -25.53
CA PRO A 91 7.96 -15.77 -24.70
C PRO A 91 8.79 -14.68 -25.37
N GLU A 92 8.31 -13.45 -25.30
CA GLU A 92 9.04 -12.26 -25.72
C GLU A 92 9.60 -11.54 -24.49
N TYR A 93 10.76 -10.91 -24.66
CA TYR A 93 11.47 -10.22 -23.59
C TYR A 93 11.79 -8.80 -24.03
N SER A 94 11.55 -7.84 -23.15
CA SER A 94 11.92 -6.44 -23.39
C SER A 94 12.23 -5.71 -22.09
N ASN A 95 13.14 -4.75 -22.14
CA ASN A 95 13.29 -3.77 -21.08
C ASN A 95 12.33 -2.61 -21.41
N PRO A 96 11.42 -2.23 -20.49
CA PRO A 96 10.44 -1.17 -20.73
C PRO A 96 11.07 0.20 -21.02
N TYR A 97 12.33 0.41 -20.62
CA TYR A 97 13.01 1.69 -20.75
C TYR A 97 14.03 1.73 -21.90
N GLY A 98 14.27 0.60 -22.58
CA GLY A 98 15.25 0.50 -23.66
C GLY A 98 16.36 -0.52 -23.38
N GLN A 99 17.04 -0.95 -24.44
CA GLN A 99 18.09 -1.95 -24.35
C GLN A 99 19.29 -1.42 -23.55
N GLY A 100 19.73 -2.19 -22.55
CA GLY A 100 20.88 -1.83 -21.70
C GLY A 100 20.55 -0.84 -20.57
N GLU A 101 19.34 -0.29 -20.55
CA GLU A 101 18.94 0.70 -19.55
C GLU A 101 18.79 0.10 -18.15
N ARG A 102 19.27 0.84 -17.17
CA ARG A 102 19.26 0.48 -15.74
C ARG A 102 18.81 1.69 -14.94
N TRP A 103 18.11 1.45 -13.85
CA TRP A 103 17.63 2.52 -12.98
C TRP A 103 18.56 2.72 -11.79
N THR A 104 18.31 2.07 -10.67
CA THR A 104 19.21 2.04 -9.51
C THR A 104 19.55 0.60 -9.19
N ALA A 105 20.81 0.26 -8.98
CA ALA A 105 21.17 -1.09 -8.52
C ALA A 105 20.71 -1.28 -7.07
N THR A 106 20.37 -2.51 -6.68
CA THR A 106 19.74 -2.74 -5.35
C THR A 106 20.65 -2.35 -4.20
N ASN A 107 21.96 -2.52 -4.35
CA ASN A 107 22.97 -2.11 -3.35
C ASN A 107 23.23 -0.59 -3.31
N SER A 108 22.61 0.17 -4.20
CA SER A 108 22.72 1.64 -4.31
C SER A 108 21.41 2.34 -3.98
N ILE A 109 20.38 1.62 -3.51
CA ILE A 109 19.12 2.24 -3.07
C ILE A 109 19.35 2.86 -1.69
N GLU A 110 19.53 4.19 -1.64
CA GLU A 110 19.72 4.92 -0.38
C GLU A 110 18.39 5.34 0.28
N ASP A 111 17.36 5.61 -0.53
CA ASP A 111 16.01 5.98 -0.09
C ASP A 111 14.97 4.91 -0.45
N PHE A 112 14.41 4.97 -1.65
CA PHE A 112 13.45 3.98 -2.16
C PHE A 112 13.47 3.92 -3.70
N GLN A 113 12.98 2.80 -4.22
CA GLN A 113 12.87 2.52 -5.65
C GLN A 113 11.46 2.03 -5.99
N PRO A 114 10.63 2.83 -6.68
CA PRO A 114 9.38 2.36 -7.27
C PRO A 114 9.66 1.26 -8.31
N ILE A 115 8.87 0.19 -8.30
CA ILE A 115 9.02 -0.91 -9.27
C ILE A 115 7.89 -0.88 -10.29
N LEU A 116 6.66 -0.99 -9.80
CA LEU A 116 5.47 -1.06 -10.64
C LEU A 116 4.29 -0.39 -9.96
N ASN A 117 3.32 0.00 -10.80
CA ASN A 117 2.03 0.47 -10.36
C ASN A 117 0.92 -0.45 -10.92
N ILE A 118 -0.16 -0.59 -10.15
CA ILE A 118 -1.40 -1.23 -10.59
C ILE A 118 -2.52 -0.23 -10.40
N ALA A 119 -3.25 0.05 -11.48
CA ALA A 119 -4.46 0.84 -11.44
C ALA A 119 -5.68 -0.07 -11.50
N ILE A 120 -6.36 -0.22 -10.37
CA ILE A 120 -7.64 -0.90 -10.25
C ILE A 120 -8.75 0.11 -10.51
N ARG A 121 -9.36 0.04 -11.69
CA ARG A 121 -10.48 0.89 -12.12
C ARG A 121 -11.82 0.17 -11.98
N ARG A 122 -11.80 -1.15 -11.84
CA ARG A 122 -12.98 -2.02 -11.71
C ARG A 122 -12.71 -3.14 -10.73
N MET A 123 -13.00 -2.88 -9.45
CA MET A 123 -12.88 -3.88 -8.40
C MET A 123 -13.82 -5.08 -8.63
N GLU A 124 -15.00 -4.86 -9.24
CA GLU A 124 -15.96 -5.91 -9.63
C GLU A 124 -15.39 -7.04 -10.50
N THR A 125 -14.27 -6.82 -11.20
CA THR A 125 -13.63 -7.87 -12.02
C THR A 125 -12.90 -8.92 -11.18
N TYR A 126 -12.56 -8.60 -9.92
CA TYR A 126 -12.01 -9.54 -8.95
C TYR A 126 -13.09 -10.51 -8.46
N ASN A 127 -13.37 -11.55 -9.25
CA ASN A 127 -14.42 -12.53 -9.01
C ASN A 127 -13.93 -13.85 -8.38
N LYS A 128 -12.61 -14.06 -8.29
CA LYS A 128 -12.00 -15.23 -7.65
C LYS A 128 -11.50 -14.85 -6.27
N SER A 129 -12.01 -15.53 -5.25
CA SER A 129 -11.61 -15.29 -3.86
C SER A 129 -11.69 -16.54 -3.00
N SER A 130 -10.99 -16.52 -1.88
CA SER A 130 -10.93 -17.59 -0.88
C SER A 130 -11.09 -17.02 0.53
N VAL A 131 -11.66 -17.79 1.46
CA VAL A 131 -11.68 -17.40 2.88
C VAL A 131 -10.25 -17.40 3.43
N HIS A 132 -9.47 -18.42 3.09
CA HIS A 132 -8.05 -18.54 3.41
C HIS A 132 -7.25 -18.82 2.14
N PRO A 133 -6.13 -18.09 1.90
CA PRO A 133 -5.23 -18.40 0.79
C PRO A 133 -4.69 -19.83 0.85
N ILE A 134 -4.70 -20.52 -0.29
CA ILE A 134 -4.06 -21.84 -0.41
C ILE A 134 -2.57 -21.62 -0.74
N LEU A 135 -1.70 -22.16 0.11
CA LEU A 135 -0.24 -22.01 0.03
C LEU A 135 0.43 -23.37 -0.20
N LYS A 136 1.42 -23.39 -1.07
CA LYS A 136 2.35 -24.51 -1.25
C LYS A 136 3.61 -24.29 -0.41
N ASN A 137 4.50 -25.29 -0.41
CA ASN A 137 5.82 -25.17 0.23
C ASN A 137 6.57 -23.93 -0.28
N LYS A 138 7.18 -23.16 0.63
CA LYS A 138 7.85 -21.86 0.40
C LYS A 138 6.95 -20.71 -0.09
N GLU A 139 5.64 -20.90 -0.09
CA GLU A 139 4.69 -19.81 -0.35
C GLU A 139 4.21 -19.18 0.96
N ILE A 140 4.18 -17.85 1.01
CA ILE A 140 3.67 -17.07 2.15
C ILE A 140 2.53 -16.18 1.63
N ALA A 141 1.49 -15.97 2.42
CA ALA A 141 0.44 -15.01 2.11
C ALA A 141 0.70 -13.68 2.82
N TYR A 142 0.66 -12.59 2.06
CA TYR A 142 0.55 -11.23 2.60
C TYR A 142 -0.85 -10.70 2.29
N ILE A 143 -1.61 -10.31 3.32
CA ILE A 143 -3.02 -9.94 3.19
C ILE A 143 -3.19 -8.50 3.66
N CYS A 144 -3.53 -7.60 2.73
CA CYS A 144 -3.89 -6.23 3.05
C CYS A 144 -5.29 -6.22 3.70
N LYS A 145 -5.33 -6.10 5.03
CA LYS A 145 -6.57 -6.16 5.82
C LYS A 145 -7.08 -4.75 6.10
N ASN A 146 -8.11 -4.32 5.38
CA ASN A 146 -8.92 -3.17 5.73
C ASN A 146 -10.28 -3.21 4.99
N ASP A 147 -11.33 -3.63 5.70
CA ASP A 147 -12.67 -3.73 5.12
C ASP A 147 -13.31 -2.34 4.88
N ASP A 148 -12.79 -1.26 5.49
CA ASP A 148 -13.24 0.12 5.23
C ASP A 148 -12.60 0.71 3.96
N LEU A 149 -11.44 0.17 3.54
CA LEU A 149 -10.73 0.62 2.35
C LEU A 149 -11.27 -0.04 1.08
N PHE A 150 -11.41 -1.37 1.10
CA PHE A 150 -11.74 -2.16 -0.08
C PHE A 150 -13.26 -2.33 -0.22
N GLU A 151 -13.82 -1.85 -1.32
CA GLU A 151 -15.25 -1.93 -1.61
C GLU A 151 -15.49 -2.30 -3.08
N LYS A 152 -16.63 -2.92 -3.38
CA LYS A 152 -16.96 -3.47 -4.71
C LYS A 152 -16.89 -2.47 -5.86
N ASN A 153 -17.22 -1.21 -5.59
CA ASN A 153 -17.21 -0.12 -6.58
C ASN A 153 -15.97 0.78 -6.45
N GLY A 154 -15.04 0.43 -5.57
CA GLY A 154 -13.86 1.22 -5.31
C GLY A 154 -12.86 1.16 -6.46
N THR A 155 -12.06 2.22 -6.55
CA THR A 155 -10.96 2.35 -7.50
C THR A 155 -9.69 2.71 -6.76
N TYR A 156 -8.57 2.11 -7.15
CA TYR A 156 -7.35 2.11 -6.36
C TYR A 156 -6.11 2.23 -7.23
N LEU A 157 -5.15 3.04 -6.75
CA LEU A 157 -3.77 3.01 -7.20
C LEU A 157 -2.97 2.19 -6.20
N ILE A 158 -2.24 1.19 -6.69
CA ILE A 158 -1.31 0.38 -5.92
C ILE A 158 0.09 0.66 -6.44
N ILE A 159 1.04 0.84 -5.53
CA ILE A 159 2.46 1.01 -5.85
C ILE A 159 3.26 -0.04 -5.06
N LEU A 160 4.08 -0.80 -5.78
CA LEU A 160 5.06 -1.70 -5.20
C LEU A 160 6.44 -1.06 -5.31
N TYR A 161 7.16 -0.99 -4.21
CA TYR A 161 8.46 -0.32 -4.16
C TYR A 161 9.40 -0.98 -3.15
N ILE A 162 10.70 -0.81 -3.36
CA ILE A 162 11.74 -1.21 -2.41
C ILE A 162 12.10 0.01 -1.57
N ARG A 163 12.21 -0.17 -0.26
CA ARG A 163 12.59 0.86 0.70
C ARG A 163 13.93 0.51 1.35
N ASN A 164 14.83 1.47 1.49
CA ASN A 164 15.95 1.36 2.42
C ASN A 164 15.46 1.53 3.87
N LYS A 165 15.84 0.65 4.78
CA LYS A 165 15.41 0.68 6.19
C LYS A 165 15.82 1.95 6.94
N LYS A 166 16.79 2.71 6.42
CA LYS A 166 17.22 4.00 6.99
C LYS A 166 16.15 5.08 6.88
N ILE A 167 15.26 5.00 5.89
CA ILE A 167 14.16 5.97 5.76
C ILE A 167 12.93 5.50 6.54
N PRO A 168 12.20 6.40 7.22
CA PRO A 168 10.99 6.03 7.96
C PRO A 168 9.92 5.45 7.03
N LEU A 169 9.05 4.61 7.58
CA LEU A 169 7.85 4.12 6.89
C LEU A 169 6.67 4.18 7.85
N ASN A 170 5.62 4.85 7.43
CA ASN A 170 4.36 4.89 8.14
C ASN A 170 3.60 3.60 7.84
N ARG A 171 3.56 2.68 8.81
CA ARG A 171 2.88 1.39 8.72
C ARG A 171 1.47 1.51 9.28
N TYR A 172 0.49 1.81 8.43
CA TYR A 172 -0.89 1.99 8.84
C TYR A 172 -1.87 1.85 7.69
N THR A 173 -3.15 1.79 8.04
CA THR A 173 -4.24 1.89 7.08
C THR A 173 -5.39 2.69 7.66
N ARG A 174 -6.20 3.27 6.77
CA ARG A 174 -7.45 3.98 7.04
C ARG A 174 -8.36 3.81 5.82
N LYS A 175 -9.60 4.31 5.87
CA LYS A 175 -10.57 4.15 4.77
C LYS A 175 -10.06 4.64 3.40
N GLU A 176 -9.10 5.56 3.34
CA GLU A 176 -8.54 6.07 2.09
C GLU A 176 -7.28 5.34 1.61
N LEU A 177 -6.49 4.71 2.50
CA LEU A 177 -5.18 4.18 2.12
C LEU A 177 -4.66 3.01 2.98
N TYR A 178 -3.65 2.32 2.46
CA TYR A 178 -2.90 1.25 3.11
C TYR A 178 -1.41 1.42 2.81
N SER A 179 -0.55 1.38 3.83
CA SER A 179 0.90 1.50 3.71
C SER A 179 1.56 0.52 4.68
N ASP A 180 2.35 -0.42 4.16
CA ASP A 180 3.02 -1.41 5.00
C ASP A 180 4.20 -2.10 4.28
N ILE A 181 4.98 -2.86 5.05
CA ILE A 181 6.03 -3.76 4.60
C ILE A 181 5.40 -5.10 4.24
N ILE A 182 5.58 -5.54 2.99
CA ILE A 182 5.21 -6.90 2.57
C ILE A 182 6.17 -7.91 3.21
N THR A 183 7.47 -7.64 3.12
CA THR A 183 8.53 -8.52 3.63
C THR A 183 9.86 -7.78 3.70
N GLU A 184 10.73 -8.27 4.59
CA GLU A 184 12.16 -7.96 4.54
C GLU A 184 12.80 -8.66 3.31
N LEU A 185 13.52 -7.90 2.50
CA LEU A 185 14.28 -8.43 1.36
C LEU A 185 15.67 -8.89 1.82
N ASN A 186 16.37 -8.02 2.55
CA ASN A 186 17.67 -8.29 3.17
C ASN A 186 17.88 -7.35 4.39
N LYS A 187 19.11 -7.29 4.92
CA LYS A 187 19.45 -6.47 6.10
C LYS A 187 19.18 -4.97 5.92
N GLU A 188 19.18 -4.46 4.69
CA GLU A 188 19.07 -3.03 4.39
C GLU A 188 17.76 -2.65 3.72
N LEU A 189 17.10 -3.60 3.05
CA LEU A 189 15.99 -3.33 2.14
C LEU A 189 14.72 -4.08 2.55
N ASP A 190 13.60 -3.39 2.44
CA ASP A 190 12.25 -3.94 2.56
C ASP A 190 11.51 -3.84 1.24
N LEU A 191 10.61 -4.79 1.00
CA LEU A 191 9.59 -4.67 -0.05
C LEU A 191 8.31 -4.12 0.58
N CYS A 192 7.81 -3.01 0.04
CA CYS A 192 6.68 -2.29 0.60
C CYS A 192 5.56 -2.15 -0.41
N ILE A 193 4.34 -1.97 0.10
CA ILE A 193 3.14 -1.70 -0.68
C ILE A 193 2.47 -0.42 -0.19
N PHE A 194 2.03 0.40 -1.14
CA PHE A 194 1.14 1.52 -0.89
C PHE A 194 -0.12 1.34 -1.75
N ILE A 195 -1.29 1.51 -1.15
CA ILE A 195 -2.59 1.44 -1.81
C ILE A 195 -3.37 2.68 -1.42
N GLN A 196 -3.95 3.37 -2.40
CA GLN A 196 -4.69 4.60 -2.19
C GLN A 196 -5.98 4.54 -3.01
N ARG A 197 -7.12 4.87 -2.39
CA ARG A 197 -8.35 5.17 -3.15
C ARG A 197 -8.03 6.26 -4.16
N HIS A 198 -8.34 6.01 -5.43
CA HIS A 198 -7.94 6.89 -6.52
C HIS A 198 -9.10 7.12 -7.47
N GLN A 199 -9.37 8.37 -7.82
CA GLN A 199 -10.44 8.74 -8.74
C GLN A 199 -9.91 8.83 -10.18
N TYR A 200 -10.18 7.81 -10.98
CA TYR A 200 -9.82 7.83 -12.39
C TYR A 200 -10.84 8.62 -13.22
N THR A 201 -10.33 9.30 -14.26
CA THR A 201 -11.17 10.00 -15.24
C THR A 201 -12.13 9.01 -15.90
N LYS A 202 -13.43 9.35 -15.90
CA LYS A 202 -14.44 8.52 -16.56
C LYS A 202 -14.25 8.54 -18.08
N PRO A 203 -14.51 7.41 -18.76
CA PRO A 203 -14.42 7.33 -20.22
C PRO A 203 -15.44 8.26 -20.87
N LYS A 204 -15.00 9.03 -21.87
CA LYS A 204 -15.89 9.87 -22.68
C LYS A 204 -16.43 9.06 -23.87
N PRO A 205 -17.72 9.17 -24.21
CA PRO A 205 -18.25 8.58 -25.43
C PRO A 205 -17.56 9.14 -26.68
N TYR A 206 -17.38 8.30 -27.71
CA TYR A 206 -16.92 8.69 -29.04
C TYR A 206 -17.76 8.00 -30.10
N TYR A 207 -17.79 8.57 -31.31
CA TYR A 207 -18.44 7.92 -32.45
C TYR A 207 -17.48 6.90 -33.08
N SER A 208 -17.83 5.62 -33.03
CA SER A 208 -17.06 4.54 -33.68
C SER A 208 -17.35 4.52 -35.18
N LYS A 209 -16.28 4.53 -35.98
CA LYS A 209 -16.39 4.44 -37.45
C LYS A 209 -16.78 3.03 -37.87
N GLY A 210 -16.23 1.99 -37.21
CA GLY A 210 -16.55 0.60 -37.49
C GLY A 210 -17.99 0.22 -37.13
N TRP A 211 -18.47 0.66 -35.97
CA TRP A 211 -19.81 0.32 -35.46
C TRP A 211 -20.89 1.29 -35.93
N LYS A 212 -20.50 2.45 -36.49
CA LYS A 212 -21.39 3.53 -36.92
C LYS A 212 -22.35 3.99 -35.81
N SER A 213 -21.85 4.08 -34.58
CA SER A 213 -22.64 4.41 -33.39
C SER A 213 -21.79 5.09 -32.32
N MET A 214 -22.44 5.71 -31.34
CA MET A 214 -21.78 6.23 -30.14
C MET A 214 -21.39 5.07 -29.22
N VAL A 215 -20.11 4.99 -28.89
CA VAL A 215 -19.52 3.98 -28.00
C VAL A 215 -18.86 4.68 -26.82
N THR A 216 -19.12 4.19 -25.60
CA THR A 216 -18.36 4.57 -24.40
C THR A 216 -17.34 3.47 -24.12
N PRO A 217 -16.03 3.77 -24.13
CA PRO A 217 -15.02 2.73 -23.95
C PRO A 217 -15.01 2.20 -22.52
N TYR A 218 -14.65 0.93 -22.37
CA TYR A 218 -14.54 0.28 -21.07
C TYR A 218 -13.27 0.73 -20.33
N LEU A 219 -13.39 0.91 -19.01
CA LEU A 219 -12.26 1.06 -18.12
C LEU A 219 -11.62 -0.31 -17.86
N ASN A 220 -10.33 -0.42 -18.09
CA ASN A 220 -9.54 -1.61 -17.80
C ASN A 220 -8.65 -1.36 -16.59
N ASN A 221 -8.49 -2.40 -15.77
CA ASN A 221 -7.40 -2.42 -14.80
C ASN A 221 -6.09 -2.57 -15.57
N SER A 222 -5.05 -1.87 -15.13
CA SER A 222 -3.74 -1.92 -15.80
C SER A 222 -2.62 -2.17 -14.81
N ILE A 223 -1.56 -2.78 -15.30
CA ILE A 223 -0.29 -2.88 -14.59
C ILE A 223 0.85 -2.41 -15.48
N ASN A 224 1.70 -1.54 -14.94
CA ASN A 224 2.82 -0.97 -15.67
C ASN A 224 4.05 -0.87 -14.75
N PHE A 225 5.23 -0.87 -15.35
CA PHE A 225 6.40 -0.36 -14.64
C PHE A 225 6.20 1.12 -14.32
N CYS A 226 6.77 1.57 -13.20
CA CYS A 226 6.74 2.98 -12.86
C CYS A 226 7.45 3.82 -13.93
N ASN A 227 6.98 5.04 -14.18
CA ASN A 227 7.68 5.96 -15.07
C ASN A 227 9.05 6.32 -14.48
N ARG A 228 10.10 6.15 -15.30
CA ARG A 228 11.50 6.35 -14.89
C ARG A 228 11.80 7.79 -14.45
N GLU A 229 11.17 8.74 -15.11
CA GLU A 229 11.46 10.17 -14.98
C GLU A 229 10.61 10.82 -13.89
N SER A 230 9.36 10.38 -13.69
CA SER A 230 8.42 11.07 -12.79
C SER A 230 8.04 10.30 -11.53
N SER A 231 8.04 8.97 -11.53
CA SER A 231 7.35 8.22 -10.46
C SER A 231 7.96 8.41 -9.07
N LYS A 232 9.28 8.58 -8.98
CA LYS A 232 9.93 8.81 -7.70
C LYS A 232 9.56 10.18 -7.12
N ASP A 233 9.55 11.20 -7.96
CA ASP A 233 9.20 12.57 -7.57
C ASP A 233 7.71 12.67 -7.25
N GLU A 234 6.85 12.07 -8.08
CA GLU A 234 5.40 12.00 -7.81
C GLU A 234 5.09 11.30 -6.49
N MET A 235 5.80 10.21 -6.16
CA MET A 235 5.64 9.56 -4.86
C MET A 235 6.08 10.45 -3.71
N LYS A 236 7.18 11.19 -3.85
CA LYS A 236 7.65 12.13 -2.82
C LYS A 236 6.68 13.30 -2.64
N GLU A 237 6.21 13.88 -3.73
CA GLU A 237 5.34 15.06 -3.71
C GLU A 237 3.92 14.72 -3.26
N LYS A 238 3.31 13.67 -3.83
CA LYS A 238 1.88 13.37 -3.62
C LYS A 238 1.64 12.47 -2.42
N PHE A 239 2.60 11.59 -2.09
CA PHE A 239 2.44 10.56 -1.06
C PHE A 239 3.53 10.60 0.01
N GLY A 240 4.50 11.50 -0.08
CA GLY A 240 5.69 11.52 0.77
C GLY A 240 5.33 11.64 2.25
N ASP A 241 4.41 12.52 2.62
CA ASP A 241 4.00 12.68 4.01
C ASP A 241 3.24 11.46 4.54
N ALA A 242 2.39 10.85 3.70
CA ALA A 242 1.62 9.68 4.06
C ALA A 242 2.54 8.45 4.25
N ILE A 243 3.51 8.24 3.37
CA ILE A 243 4.36 7.04 3.39
C ILE A 243 5.62 7.22 4.26
N PHE A 244 6.30 8.36 4.12
CA PHE A 244 7.64 8.62 4.65
C PHE A 244 7.69 9.80 5.65
N GLY A 245 6.56 10.42 5.98
CA GLY A 245 6.52 11.58 6.87
C GLY A 245 7.09 11.28 8.26
N SER A 246 8.21 11.93 8.62
CA SER A 246 8.96 11.62 9.85
C SER A 246 8.23 11.97 11.15
N ILE A 247 7.37 12.99 11.14
CA ILE A 247 6.54 13.37 12.29
C ILE A 247 5.47 12.30 12.51
N THR A 248 4.74 11.94 11.45
CA THR A 248 3.75 10.86 11.45
C THR A 248 4.38 9.54 11.88
N ASN A 249 5.58 9.23 11.38
CA ASN A 249 6.29 8.01 11.72
C ASN A 249 6.59 7.94 13.22
N ARG A 250 7.18 8.99 13.81
CA ARG A 250 7.45 9.06 15.25
C ARG A 250 6.18 8.94 16.08
N PHE A 251 5.10 9.56 15.64
CA PHE A 251 3.80 9.47 16.30
C PHE A 251 3.27 8.03 16.28
N LEU A 252 3.24 7.38 15.11
CA LEU A 252 2.80 5.99 14.96
C LEU A 252 3.69 5.04 15.76
N MET A 253 5.01 5.16 15.68
CA MET A 253 5.96 4.34 16.42
C MET A 253 5.73 4.40 17.93
N ALA A 254 5.52 5.59 18.50
CA ALA A 254 5.24 5.73 19.92
C ALA A 254 3.85 5.17 20.32
N MET A 255 2.89 5.20 19.41
CA MET A 255 1.53 4.70 19.63
C MET A 255 1.41 3.18 19.45
N THR A 256 2.24 2.56 18.62
CA THR A 256 2.10 1.15 18.21
C THR A 256 3.33 0.29 18.47
N ASP A 257 4.38 0.85 19.06
CA ASP A 257 5.71 0.22 19.18
C ASP A 257 6.30 -0.21 17.82
N GLY A 258 5.94 0.49 16.74
CA GLY A 258 6.40 0.18 15.38
C GLY A 258 5.56 -0.87 14.64
N GLU A 259 4.52 -1.38 15.27
CA GLU A 259 3.57 -2.29 14.65
C GLU A 259 2.57 -1.59 13.73
N PHE A 260 2.03 -2.34 12.79
CA PHE A 260 1.01 -1.86 11.86
C PHE A 260 -0.31 -1.58 12.60
N ILE A 261 -0.96 -0.46 12.28
CA ILE A 261 -2.27 -0.09 12.86
C ILE A 261 -3.32 0.24 11.79
N ASN A 262 -4.53 -0.31 11.96
CA ASN A 262 -5.72 0.23 11.31
C ASN A 262 -6.27 1.41 12.13
N LEU A 263 -6.21 2.62 11.58
CA LEU A 263 -6.85 3.83 12.10
C LEU A 263 -8.31 3.86 11.63
N SER A 264 -9.15 3.07 12.29
CA SER A 264 -10.60 3.09 12.07
C SER A 264 -11.22 4.40 12.56
N GLU A 265 -12.43 4.70 12.10
CA GLU A 265 -13.19 5.88 12.52
C GLU A 265 -13.30 5.97 14.05
N ASP A 266 -13.57 4.85 14.72
CA ASP A 266 -13.63 4.79 16.18
C ASP A 266 -12.32 5.20 16.88
N LYS A 267 -11.17 4.82 16.32
CA LYS A 267 -9.87 5.21 16.88
C LYS A 267 -9.59 6.68 16.63
N LEU A 268 -9.98 7.20 15.45
CA LEU A 268 -9.85 8.61 15.13
C LEU A 268 -10.69 9.47 16.09
N GLN A 269 -11.92 9.08 16.39
CA GLN A 269 -12.77 9.76 17.38
C GLN A 269 -12.15 9.80 18.79
N LEU A 270 -11.52 8.71 19.23
CA LEU A 270 -10.77 8.73 20.49
C LEU A 270 -9.57 9.70 20.42
N ILE A 271 -8.83 9.69 19.31
CA ILE A 271 -7.69 10.58 19.11
C ILE A 271 -8.14 12.05 19.18
N ASP A 272 -9.27 12.40 18.58
CA ASP A 272 -9.84 13.76 18.64
C ASP A 272 -10.17 14.19 20.08
N GLU A 273 -10.71 13.28 20.90
CA GLU A 273 -11.00 13.56 22.31
C GLU A 273 -9.72 13.66 23.15
N VAL A 274 -8.68 12.88 22.84
CA VAL A 274 -7.36 13.03 23.46
C VAL A 274 -6.70 14.33 23.04
N ASP A 275 -6.87 14.79 21.80
CA ASP A 275 -6.38 16.07 21.33
C ASP A 275 -6.97 17.22 22.14
N ILE A 276 -8.26 17.16 22.48
CA ILE A 276 -8.91 18.13 23.37
C ILE A 276 -8.27 18.12 24.76
N LEU A 277 -8.02 16.93 25.34
CA LEU A 277 -7.37 16.80 26.65
C LEU A 277 -5.98 17.43 26.67
N TYR A 278 -5.17 17.17 25.63
CA TYR A 278 -3.77 17.57 25.56
C TYR A 278 -3.57 19.04 25.18
N LYS A 279 -4.58 19.68 24.57
CA LYS A 279 -4.51 21.08 24.15
C LYS A 279 -4.20 22.01 25.33
N GLY A 280 -3.12 22.80 25.22
CA GLY A 280 -2.67 23.74 26.25
C GLY A 280 -1.90 23.10 27.42
N HIS A 281 -1.67 21.79 27.37
CA HIS A 281 -0.92 21.01 28.36
C HIS A 281 0.34 20.38 27.75
N GLU A 282 0.84 20.92 26.64
CA GLU A 282 1.99 20.40 25.93
C GLU A 282 3.22 20.35 26.86
N GLY A 283 3.82 19.17 27.01
CA GLY A 283 4.98 18.94 27.89
C GLY A 283 4.67 18.91 29.39
N LYS A 284 3.40 19.09 29.80
CA LYS A 284 2.96 19.03 31.21
C LYS A 284 2.24 17.73 31.55
N MET A 285 1.88 16.95 30.54
CA MET A 285 1.18 15.66 30.72
C MET A 285 2.17 14.58 31.19
N PRO A 286 1.72 13.59 31.99
CA PRO A 286 2.58 12.54 32.53
C PRO A 286 3.31 11.72 31.45
N VAL A 287 2.67 11.55 30.30
CA VAL A 287 3.22 10.86 29.12
C VAL A 287 2.90 11.65 27.85
N SER A 288 3.65 11.37 26.79
CA SER A 288 3.39 11.97 25.48
C SER A 288 2.03 11.54 24.92
N LYS A 289 1.42 12.39 24.09
CA LYS A 289 0.12 12.12 23.45
C LYS A 289 0.00 10.75 22.77
N PRO A 290 0.93 10.31 21.89
CA PRO A 290 0.82 8.98 21.27
C PRO A 290 0.89 7.83 22.28
N VAL A 291 1.68 7.98 23.35
CA VAL A 291 1.76 6.97 24.43
C VAL A 291 0.44 6.91 25.21
N PHE A 292 -0.18 8.06 25.48
CA PHE A 292 -1.49 8.07 26.13
C PHE A 292 -2.58 7.44 25.25
N ILE A 293 -2.59 7.73 23.95
CA ILE A 293 -3.53 7.10 23.00
C ILE A 293 -3.35 5.59 23.01
N LYS A 294 -2.11 5.10 22.99
CA LYS A 294 -1.80 3.66 23.11
C LYS A 294 -2.40 3.06 24.37
N LEU A 295 -2.17 3.70 25.53
CA LEU A 295 -2.71 3.24 26.81
C LEU A 295 -4.24 3.25 26.82
N ALA A 296 -4.87 4.30 26.28
CA ALA A 296 -6.31 4.42 26.19
C ALA A 296 -6.93 3.36 25.28
N LEU A 297 -6.32 3.10 24.10
CA LEU A 297 -6.76 2.05 23.19
C LEU A 297 -6.65 0.66 23.83
N ASN A 298 -5.56 0.39 24.54
CA ASN A 298 -5.38 -0.87 25.26
C ASN A 298 -6.39 -1.04 26.40
N PHE A 299 -6.70 0.04 27.12
CA PHE A 299 -7.66 0.03 28.21
C PHE A 299 -9.10 -0.17 27.71
N LEU A 300 -9.48 0.56 26.66
CA LEU A 300 -10.83 0.50 26.08
C LEU A 300 -11.05 -0.84 25.38
N GLY A 301 -10.09 -1.33 24.60
CA GLY A 301 -10.20 -2.56 23.83
C GLY A 301 -11.53 -2.63 23.07
N ASN A 302 -12.35 -3.64 23.37
CA ASN A 302 -13.65 -3.85 22.73
C ASN A 302 -14.73 -2.82 23.13
N LYS A 303 -14.51 -2.03 24.19
CA LYS A 303 -15.44 -0.98 24.66
C LYS A 303 -15.22 0.37 23.99
N LEU A 304 -14.31 0.47 23.02
CA LEU A 304 -14.06 1.71 22.30
C LEU A 304 -15.33 2.28 21.66
N VAL A 305 -16.14 1.41 21.05
CA VAL A 305 -17.43 1.81 20.44
C VAL A 305 -18.38 2.37 21.49
N GLU A 306 -18.51 1.69 22.64
CA GLU A 306 -19.35 2.17 23.75
C GLU A 306 -18.87 3.52 24.27
N PHE A 307 -17.56 3.69 24.47
CA PHE A 307 -16.97 4.97 24.85
C PHE A 307 -17.31 6.07 23.85
N ASN A 308 -17.25 5.78 22.55
CA ASN A 308 -17.57 6.74 21.50
C ASN A 308 -19.04 7.20 21.50
N THR A 309 -19.97 6.40 22.05
CA THR A 309 -21.39 6.80 22.20
C THR A 309 -21.64 7.79 23.35
N LEU A 310 -20.69 7.96 24.27
CA LEU A 310 -20.83 8.88 25.40
C LEU A 310 -20.84 10.34 24.93
N SER A 311 -21.40 11.24 25.76
CA SER A 311 -21.27 12.67 25.49
C SER A 311 -19.82 13.13 25.67
N SER A 312 -19.39 14.15 24.92
CA SER A 312 -18.02 14.69 25.02
C SER A 312 -17.67 15.08 26.46
N THR A 313 -18.60 15.64 27.23
CA THR A 313 -18.38 15.96 28.65
C THR A 313 -18.01 14.73 29.47
N ILE A 314 -18.71 13.61 29.28
CA ILE A 314 -18.42 12.37 30.01
C ILE A 314 -17.08 11.78 29.53
N LYS A 315 -16.83 11.77 28.22
CA LYS A 315 -15.54 11.32 27.65
C LYS A 315 -14.36 12.06 28.29
N GLN A 316 -14.45 13.39 28.36
CA GLN A 316 -13.41 14.23 28.94
C GLN A 316 -13.22 14.00 30.45
N VAL A 317 -14.28 13.72 31.21
CA VAL A 317 -14.16 13.35 32.63
C VAL A 317 -13.39 12.04 32.78
N LEU A 318 -13.74 11.03 31.99
CA LEU A 318 -13.07 9.72 32.01
C LEU A 318 -11.59 9.83 31.60
N LEU A 319 -11.29 10.53 30.51
CA LEU A 319 -9.92 10.74 30.03
C LEU A 319 -9.06 11.47 31.08
N LYS A 320 -9.62 12.47 31.78
CA LYS A 320 -8.93 13.16 32.89
C LYS A 320 -8.67 12.24 34.07
N GLN A 321 -9.63 11.37 34.43
CA GLN A 321 -9.46 10.38 35.49
C GLN A 321 -8.34 9.39 35.13
N TRP A 322 -8.33 8.85 33.91
CA TRP A 322 -7.25 7.98 33.46
C TRP A 322 -5.90 8.68 33.42
N ASN A 323 -5.84 9.95 33.02
CA ASN A 323 -4.58 10.71 33.06
C ASN A 323 -3.99 10.79 34.48
N LYS A 324 -4.84 10.95 35.51
CA LYS A 324 -4.38 10.91 36.92
C LYS A 324 -3.89 9.52 37.33
N GLU A 325 -4.53 8.46 36.87
CA GLU A 325 -4.06 7.09 37.14
C GLU A 325 -2.70 6.82 36.48
N VAL A 326 -2.51 7.29 35.24
CA VAL A 326 -1.22 7.20 34.53
C VAL A 326 -0.16 7.98 35.30
N GLU A 327 -0.46 9.19 35.77
CA GLU A 327 0.45 9.99 36.59
C GLU A 327 0.90 9.25 37.86
N ALA A 328 -0.04 8.67 38.60
CA ALA A 328 0.26 7.92 39.82
C ALA A 328 1.16 6.69 39.54
N ARG A 329 0.94 5.99 38.42
CA ARG A 329 1.80 4.85 38.01
C ARG A 329 3.22 5.30 37.67
N VAL A 330 3.37 6.37 36.90
CA VAL A 330 4.69 6.92 36.53
C VAL A 330 5.46 7.37 37.78
N GLN A 331 4.79 8.01 38.75
CA GLN A 331 5.42 8.40 40.01
C GLN A 331 5.85 7.20 40.86
N ASN A 332 5.04 6.14 40.92
CA ASN A 332 5.37 4.91 41.65
C ASN A 332 6.59 4.21 41.05
N GLU A 333 6.67 4.09 39.72
CA GLU A 333 7.82 3.49 39.02
C GLU A 333 9.12 4.26 39.28
N GLN A 334 9.07 5.59 39.28
CA GLN A 334 10.22 6.45 39.59
C GLN A 334 10.68 6.31 41.06
N ASN A 335 9.75 6.07 41.98
CA ASN A 335 10.06 5.89 43.39
C ASN A 335 10.59 4.48 43.71
N SER A 336 10.23 3.46 42.94
CA SER A 336 10.76 2.10 43.07
C SER A 336 12.16 1.89 42.47
N HIS A 337 12.67 2.86 41.71
CA HIS A 337 14.02 2.86 41.13
C HIS A 337 15.00 3.83 41.82
N LYS A 338 14.58 4.42 42.96
CA LYS A 338 15.46 5.07 43.93
C LYS A 338 15.69 4.13 45.10
#